data_AF-A0A7Y3GIP4-F1
#
_entry.id   AF-A0A7Y3GIP4-F1
#
_cell.length_a   1.000
_cell.length_b   1.000
_cell.length_c   1.000
_cell.angle_alpha   90.00
_cell.angle_beta   90.00
_cell.angle_gamma   90.00
#
_symmetry.space_group_name_H-M   'P 1'
#
loop_
_entity.id
_entity.type
_entity.pdbx_description
1 polymer ?
#
loop_
_entity_poly.entity_id
_entity_poly.type
_entity_poly.pdbx_seq_one_letter_code
_entity_poly.pdbx_strand_id
1 'polypeptide(L)'
;MDDRSQKFVDKYKAKYGKKRPVFPHFNGFNAYYGIQNAVAAAERAGGFKPLDAWVKEMDNSDLKIYKDGKLWLRYAYWKKGEIEPRTNREYTHNIKFDITPPFDDGHPSLLVIQWYTDGSVKVVYPPKYASGEFTVPPWIKK
;
A
#
# COMPACT_ATOMS: atom_id res chain seq x y z
N MET A 1 -6.51 -7.09 -8.60
CA MET A 1 -6.26 -6.94 -7.16
C MET A 1 -5.76 -8.28 -6.62
N ASP A 2 -4.97 -8.32 -5.55
CA ASP A 2 -4.63 -9.58 -4.88
C ASP A 2 -5.81 -10.09 -4.02
N ASP A 3 -5.81 -11.39 -3.70
CA ASP A 3 -6.91 -12.05 -2.99
C ASP A 3 -7.16 -11.48 -1.58
N ARG A 4 -6.10 -11.03 -0.88
CA ARG A 4 -6.21 -10.47 0.47
C ARG A 4 -6.89 -9.11 0.43
N SER A 5 -6.47 -8.25 -0.49
CA SER A 5 -7.11 -6.95 -0.73
C SER A 5 -8.55 -7.11 -1.22
N GLN A 6 -8.83 -8.10 -2.06
CA GLN A 6 -10.18 -8.36 -2.55
C GLN A 6 -11.13 -8.73 -1.39
N LYS A 7 -10.70 -9.61 -0.48
CA LYS A 7 -11.47 -9.96 0.73
C LYS A 7 -11.80 -8.74 1.60
N PHE A 8 -10.87 -7.78 1.71
CA PHE A 8 -11.14 -6.53 2.43
C PHE A 8 -12.22 -5.69 1.72
N VAL A 9 -12.11 -5.53 0.40
CA VAL A 9 -13.09 -4.79 -0.40
C VAL A 9 -14.47 -5.42 -0.31
N ASP A 10 -14.56 -6.74 -0.37
CA ASP A 10 -15.85 -7.46 -0.29
C ASP A 10 -16.50 -7.25 1.09
N LYS A 11 -15.73 -7.37 2.17
CA LYS A 11 -16.20 -7.06 3.53
C LYS A 11 -16.60 -5.59 3.70
N TYR A 12 -15.83 -4.67 3.11
CA TYR A 12 -16.13 -3.23 3.15
C TYR A 12 -17.48 -2.95 2.47
N LYS A 13 -17.68 -3.49 1.25
CA LYS A 13 -18.92 -3.36 0.48
C LYS A 13 -20.11 -3.96 1.23
N ALA A 14 -19.96 -5.17 1.79
CA ALA A 14 -21.01 -5.82 2.56
C ALA A 14 -21.42 -4.99 3.78
N LYS A 15 -20.45 -4.38 4.49
CA LYS A 15 -20.70 -3.60 5.70
C LYS A 15 -21.32 -2.22 5.42
N TYR A 16 -20.81 -1.51 4.41
CA TYR A 16 -21.16 -0.10 4.20
C TYR A 16 -22.11 0.13 3.01
N GLY A 17 -22.22 -0.81 2.08
CA GLY A 17 -23.06 -0.68 0.89
C GLY A 17 -22.79 0.64 0.16
N LYS A 18 -23.87 1.41 -0.08
CA LYS A 18 -23.81 2.75 -0.69
C LYS A 18 -23.70 3.90 0.31
N LYS A 19 -23.60 3.63 1.63
CA LYS A 19 -23.51 4.68 2.67
C LYS A 19 -22.14 5.36 2.74
N ARG A 20 -21.14 4.81 2.03
CA ARG A 20 -19.77 5.31 1.88
C ARG A 20 -19.33 5.10 0.42
N PRO A 21 -18.21 5.69 -0.03
CA PRO A 21 -17.62 5.34 -1.32
C PRO A 21 -17.50 3.81 -1.47
N VAL A 22 -17.95 3.28 -2.60
CA VAL A 22 -18.11 1.82 -2.82
C VAL A 22 -16.78 1.06 -2.74
N PHE A 23 -15.67 1.74 -2.97
CA PHE A 23 -14.33 1.22 -2.76
C PHE A 23 -13.61 2.02 -1.66
N PRO A 24 -12.86 1.35 -0.77
CA PRO A 24 -11.98 2.05 0.15
C PRO A 24 -10.94 2.84 -0.65
N HIS A 25 -10.76 4.10 -0.26
CA HIS A 25 -9.69 4.93 -0.80
C HIS A 25 -8.31 4.42 -0.34
N PHE A 26 -7.21 4.94 -0.91
CA PHE A 26 -5.85 4.46 -0.59
C PHE A 26 -5.55 4.47 0.92
N ASN A 27 -5.99 5.51 1.63
CA ASN A 27 -5.87 5.61 3.10
C ASN A 27 -6.60 4.47 3.84
N GLY A 28 -7.69 3.96 3.27
CA GLY A 28 -8.42 2.82 3.83
C GLY A 28 -7.62 1.53 3.79
N PHE A 29 -6.89 1.29 2.69
CA PHE A 29 -5.98 0.14 2.60
C PHE A 29 -4.78 0.28 3.54
N ASN A 30 -4.18 1.48 3.62
CA ASN A 30 -3.04 1.72 4.52
C ASN A 30 -3.43 1.52 5.98
N ALA A 31 -4.61 1.99 6.40
CA ALA A 31 -5.12 1.73 7.74
C ALA A 31 -5.39 0.23 7.96
N TYR A 32 -6.02 -0.45 7.00
CA TYR A 32 -6.32 -1.87 7.11
C TYR A 32 -5.06 -2.72 7.31
N TYR A 33 -4.05 -2.54 6.46
CA TYR A 33 -2.79 -3.27 6.56
C TYR A 33 -1.92 -2.82 7.73
N GLY A 34 -1.92 -1.53 8.07
CA GLY A 34 -1.23 -1.00 9.25
C GLY A 34 -1.75 -1.62 10.56
N ILE A 35 -3.07 -1.75 10.72
CA ILE A 35 -3.67 -2.41 11.89
C ILE A 35 -3.36 -3.91 11.91
N GLN A 36 -3.34 -4.58 10.75
CA GLN A 36 -2.93 -5.99 10.71
C GLN A 36 -1.49 -6.20 11.16
N ASN A 37 -0.57 -5.32 10.74
CA ASN A 37 0.80 -5.34 11.25
C ASN A 37 0.85 -5.07 12.76
N ALA A 38 0.10 -4.06 13.24
CA ALA A 38 0.00 -3.72 14.66
C ALA A 38 -0.41 -4.90 15.54
N VAL A 39 -1.47 -5.60 15.15
CA VAL A 39 -1.98 -6.77 15.88
C VAL A 39 -1.00 -7.93 15.81
N ALA A 40 -0.47 -8.25 14.63
CA ALA A 40 0.50 -9.34 14.48
C ALA A 40 1.80 -9.08 15.26
N ALA A 41 2.26 -7.84 15.34
CA ALA A 41 3.40 -7.47 16.17
C ALA A 41 3.10 -7.64 17.65
N ALA A 42 1.88 -7.28 18.09
CA ALA A 42 1.46 -7.48 19.47
C ALA A 42 1.40 -8.98 19.81
N GLU A 43 0.90 -9.82 18.92
CA GLU A 43 0.91 -11.28 19.10
C GLU A 43 2.33 -11.83 19.29
N ARG A 44 3.30 -11.36 18.49
CA ARG A 44 4.72 -11.74 18.65
C ARG A 44 5.36 -11.21 19.95
N ALA A 45 4.95 -10.01 20.39
CA ALA A 45 5.46 -9.37 21.59
C ALA A 45 4.82 -9.88 22.90
N GLY A 46 3.78 -10.72 22.83
CA GLY A 46 3.01 -11.15 24.01
C GLY A 46 1.94 -10.13 24.46
N GLY A 47 1.59 -9.17 23.61
CA GLY A 47 0.60 -8.14 23.82
C GLY A 47 1.07 -6.74 23.39
N PHE A 48 0.25 -5.73 23.65
CA PHE A 48 0.62 -4.31 23.42
C PHE A 48 1.49 -3.71 24.54
N LYS A 49 1.71 -4.47 25.61
CA LYS A 49 2.57 -4.10 26.74
C LYS A 49 3.53 -5.24 27.05
N PRO A 50 4.79 -4.94 27.39
CA PRO A 50 5.41 -3.61 27.46
C PRO A 50 5.60 -2.95 26.08
N LEU A 51 5.59 -1.61 26.05
CA LEU A 51 5.63 -0.84 24.79
C LEU A 51 6.86 -1.18 23.95
N ASP A 52 8.04 -1.26 24.57
CA ASP A 52 9.31 -1.49 23.85
C ASP A 52 9.33 -2.83 23.11
N ALA A 53 8.74 -3.88 23.69
CA ALA A 53 8.64 -5.18 23.04
C ALA A 53 7.75 -5.10 21.79
N TRP A 54 6.61 -4.42 21.90
CA TRP A 54 5.71 -4.24 20.76
C TRP A 54 6.31 -3.35 19.67
N VAL A 55 6.96 -2.23 20.03
CA VAL A 55 7.64 -1.34 19.07
C VAL A 55 8.74 -2.10 18.33
N LYS A 56 9.53 -2.93 19.03
CA LYS A 56 10.54 -3.77 18.39
C LYS A 56 9.93 -4.75 17.38
N GLU A 57 8.80 -5.37 17.71
CA GLU A 57 8.11 -6.27 16.76
C GLU A 57 7.45 -5.51 15.61
N MET A 58 7.00 -4.27 15.83
CA MET A 58 6.48 -3.39 14.78
C MET A 58 7.57 -2.99 13.79
N ASP A 59 8.74 -2.55 14.27
CA ASP A 59 9.88 -2.18 13.42
C ASP A 59 10.40 -3.36 12.57
N ASN A 60 10.17 -4.59 13.03
CA ASN A 60 10.53 -5.81 12.31
C ASN A 60 9.37 -6.43 11.52
N SER A 61 8.20 -5.78 11.47
CA SER A 61 7.08 -6.26 10.65
C SER A 61 7.39 -6.12 9.17
N ASP A 62 7.20 -7.22 8.43
CA ASP A 62 7.45 -7.32 7.00
C ASP A 62 6.32 -8.12 6.33
N LEU A 63 5.15 -7.48 6.17
CA LEU A 63 4.01 -8.11 5.53
C LEU A 63 4.18 -8.09 4.02
N LYS A 64 4.36 -9.26 3.43
CA LYS A 64 4.42 -9.48 1.98
C LYS A 64 3.10 -10.00 1.46
N ILE A 65 2.58 -9.35 0.41
CA ILE A 65 1.34 -9.70 -0.27
C ILE A 65 1.72 -10.09 -1.69
N TYR A 66 1.28 -11.26 -2.12
CA TYR A 66 1.60 -11.81 -3.44
C TYR A 66 0.36 -11.82 -4.33
N LYS A 67 0.59 -11.63 -5.63
CA LYS A 67 -0.41 -11.80 -6.69
C LYS A 67 0.25 -12.59 -7.81
N ASP A 68 -0.38 -13.68 -8.24
CA ASP A 68 0.12 -14.54 -9.32
C ASP A 68 1.58 -15.01 -9.08
N GLY A 69 1.91 -15.35 -7.83
CA GLY A 69 3.25 -15.78 -7.42
C GLY A 69 4.32 -14.67 -7.34
N LYS A 70 3.97 -13.42 -7.66
CA LYS A 70 4.89 -12.27 -7.63
C LYS A 70 4.59 -11.36 -6.44
N LEU A 71 5.63 -10.77 -5.84
CA LEU A 71 5.44 -9.78 -4.77
C LEU A 71 4.64 -8.61 -5.33
N TRP A 72 3.46 -8.39 -4.76
CA TRP A 72 2.51 -7.37 -5.19
C TRP A 72 2.56 -6.13 -4.30
N LEU A 73 2.54 -6.31 -2.98
CA LEU A 73 2.69 -5.21 -2.02
C LEU A 73 3.53 -5.70 -0.85
N ARG A 74 4.31 -4.79 -0.25
CA ARG A 74 5.07 -5.08 0.96
C ARG A 74 4.95 -3.92 1.95
N TYR A 75 4.51 -4.23 3.16
CA TYR A 75 4.43 -3.30 4.27
C TYR A 75 5.57 -3.61 5.26
N ALA A 76 6.70 -2.94 5.04
CA ALA A 76 7.88 -2.93 5.91
C ALA A 76 8.17 -1.48 6.35
N TYR A 77 9.02 -1.30 7.36
CA TYR A 77 9.26 0.02 7.97
C TYR A 77 10.73 0.40 7.97
N TRP A 78 10.99 1.72 7.87
CA TRP A 78 12.31 2.31 8.07
C TRP A 78 12.73 2.12 9.51
N LYS A 79 13.89 1.49 9.70
CA LYS A 79 14.50 1.27 11.01
C LYS A 79 15.25 2.52 11.45
N LYS A 80 15.44 2.65 12.76
CA LYS A 80 16.25 3.71 13.34
C LYS A 80 17.64 3.76 12.71
N GLY A 81 18.05 4.94 12.27
CA GLY A 81 19.34 5.19 11.62
C GLY A 81 19.42 4.80 10.14
N GLU A 82 18.37 4.23 9.53
CA GLU A 82 18.35 4.04 8.08
C GLU A 82 18.07 5.37 7.37
N ILE A 83 18.87 5.68 6.35
CA ILE A 83 18.72 6.87 5.52
C ILE A 83 18.05 6.49 4.20
N GLU A 84 16.95 7.19 3.88
CA GLU A 84 16.27 7.03 2.61
C GLU A 84 17.08 7.74 1.50
N PRO A 85 17.44 7.04 0.41
CA PRO A 85 18.45 7.51 -0.54
C PRO A 85 18.03 8.70 -1.42
N ARG A 86 16.73 8.98 -1.61
CA ARG A 86 16.27 10.10 -2.47
C ARG A 86 16.23 11.43 -1.75
N THR A 87 15.85 11.40 -0.49
CA THR A 87 15.67 12.59 0.35
C THR A 87 16.85 12.82 1.27
N ASN A 88 17.70 11.80 1.47
CA ASN A 88 18.83 11.81 2.41
C ASN A 88 18.39 12.14 3.85
N ARG A 89 17.27 11.56 4.27
CA ARG A 89 16.66 11.76 5.60
C ARG A 89 16.36 10.43 6.26
N GLU A 90 16.34 10.44 7.59
CA GLU A 90 15.82 9.35 8.40
C GLU A 90 14.29 9.44 8.48
N TYR A 91 13.61 8.31 8.29
CA TYR A 91 12.15 8.20 8.33
C TYR A 91 11.67 7.12 9.28
N THR A 92 12.32 6.96 10.43
CA THR A 92 12.03 5.92 11.43
C THR A 92 10.53 5.76 11.69
N HIS A 93 10.09 4.50 11.71
CA HIS A 93 8.69 4.05 11.82
C HIS A 93 7.77 4.37 10.63
N ASN A 94 8.23 5.08 9.60
CA ASN A 94 7.46 5.20 8.35
C ASN A 94 7.55 3.92 7.53
N ILE A 95 6.52 3.70 6.72
CA ILE A 95 6.54 2.62 5.72
C ILE A 95 7.68 2.84 4.72
N LYS A 96 8.38 1.75 4.37
CA LYS A 96 9.33 1.70 3.26
C LYS A 96 8.55 1.68 1.95
N PHE A 97 8.52 2.81 1.28
CA PHE A 97 7.98 2.87 -0.06
C PHE A 97 8.96 2.30 -1.06
N ASP A 98 8.42 1.56 -2.03
CA ASP A 98 9.16 1.25 -3.24
C ASP A 98 9.19 2.49 -4.12
N ILE A 99 10.40 2.94 -4.37
CA ILE A 99 10.67 4.16 -5.10
C ILE A 99 11.41 3.82 -6.40
N THR A 100 12.10 2.69 -6.48
CA THR A 100 13.03 2.38 -7.58
C THR A 100 12.47 1.30 -8.50
N PRO A 101 12.37 1.57 -9.83
CA PRO A 101 12.00 0.55 -10.80
C PRO A 101 12.90 -0.70 -10.69
N PRO A 102 12.36 -1.92 -10.86
CA PRO A 102 11.02 -2.26 -11.40
C PRO A 102 9.87 -2.24 -10.37
N PHE A 103 10.10 -1.72 -9.16
CA PHE A 103 9.14 -1.68 -8.05
C PHE A 103 8.79 -3.07 -7.48
N ASP A 104 9.82 -3.89 -7.27
CA ASP A 104 9.73 -5.26 -6.76
C ASP A 104 10.09 -5.43 -5.29
N ASP A 105 10.29 -4.35 -4.54
CA ASP A 105 10.75 -4.37 -3.15
C ASP A 105 9.78 -3.72 -2.14
N GLY A 106 8.63 -3.20 -2.56
CA GLY A 106 7.79 -2.44 -1.62
C GLY A 106 6.35 -2.15 -2.02
N HIS A 107 5.68 -1.43 -1.12
CA HIS A 107 4.45 -0.71 -1.39
C HIS A 107 4.76 0.49 -2.31
N PRO A 108 4.07 0.67 -3.46
CA PRO A 108 4.43 1.72 -4.42
C PRO A 108 4.30 3.12 -3.80
N SER A 109 5.35 3.94 -3.92
CA SER A 109 5.29 5.37 -3.56
C SER A 109 4.38 6.18 -4.49
N LEU A 110 4.29 5.78 -5.76
CA LEU A 110 3.70 6.58 -6.82
C LEU A 110 2.82 5.67 -7.69
N LEU A 111 1.51 5.82 -7.56
CA LEU A 111 0.54 5.33 -8.54
C LEU A 111 0.01 6.53 -9.32
N VAL A 112 0.16 6.51 -10.64
CA VAL A 112 -0.42 7.52 -11.52
C VAL A 112 -1.74 6.98 -12.02
N ILE A 113 -2.80 7.77 -11.84
CA ILE A 113 -4.17 7.42 -12.20
C ILE A 113 -4.66 8.40 -13.27
N GLN A 114 -5.31 7.88 -14.31
CA GLN A 114 -5.97 8.68 -15.33
C GLN A 114 -7.49 8.46 -15.31
N TRP A 115 -8.22 9.57 -15.40
CA TRP A 115 -9.66 9.59 -15.70
C TRP A 115 -9.83 9.58 -17.22
N TYR A 116 -10.63 8.66 -17.72
CA TYR A 116 -10.92 8.49 -19.13
C TYR A 116 -12.23 9.21 -19.49
N THR A 117 -12.42 9.49 -20.77
CA THR A 117 -13.61 10.18 -21.28
C THR A 117 -14.91 9.38 -21.08
N ASP A 118 -14.81 8.06 -20.93
CA ASP A 118 -15.92 7.18 -20.58
C ASP A 118 -16.26 7.19 -19.08
N GLY A 119 -15.56 8.01 -18.28
CA GLY A 119 -15.72 8.11 -16.84
C GLY A 119 -15.00 7.01 -16.05
N SER A 120 -14.31 6.09 -16.72
CA SER A 120 -13.49 5.09 -16.05
C SER A 120 -12.21 5.69 -15.48
N VAL A 121 -11.68 5.04 -14.45
CA VAL A 121 -10.46 5.47 -13.75
C VAL A 121 -9.50 4.30 -13.71
N LYS A 122 -8.30 4.46 -14.28
CA LYS A 122 -7.29 3.40 -14.35
C LYS A 122 -5.96 3.86 -13.79
N VAL A 123 -5.20 2.91 -13.26
CA VAL A 123 -3.77 3.13 -12.98
C VAL A 123 -3.03 3.01 -14.29
N VAL A 124 -2.23 4.00 -14.65
CA VAL A 124 -1.43 4.03 -15.89
C VAL A 124 0.08 3.89 -15.64
N TYR A 125 0.52 4.07 -14.39
CA TYR A 125 1.92 3.85 -13.98
C TYR A 125 2.01 3.49 -12.49
N PRO A 126 2.97 2.64 -12.08
CA PRO A 126 3.94 1.94 -12.92
C PRO A 126 3.33 0.75 -13.66
N PRO A 127 3.98 0.23 -14.73
CA PRO A 127 3.46 -0.87 -15.54
C PRO A 127 3.04 -2.09 -14.72
N LYS A 128 3.78 -2.39 -13.64
CA LYS A 128 3.46 -3.48 -12.71
C LYS A 128 2.03 -3.40 -12.13
N TYR A 129 1.54 -2.19 -11.85
CA TYR A 129 0.23 -1.95 -11.24
C TYR A 129 -0.81 -1.42 -12.23
N ALA A 130 -0.44 -1.25 -13.50
CA ALA A 130 -1.29 -0.64 -14.51
C ALA A 130 -2.55 -1.48 -14.79
N SER A 131 -3.67 -0.78 -14.93
CA SER A 131 -4.98 -1.35 -15.31
C SER A 131 -5.57 -0.66 -16.55
N GLY A 132 -4.80 0.26 -17.15
CA GLY A 132 -5.07 0.96 -18.39
C GLY A 132 -3.79 1.61 -18.92
N GLU A 133 -3.87 2.19 -20.11
CA GLU A 133 -2.76 2.86 -20.78
C GLU A 133 -2.94 4.37 -20.75
N PHE A 134 -1.84 5.13 -20.62
CA PHE A 134 -1.90 6.57 -20.72
C PHE A 134 -2.42 6.99 -22.10
N THR A 135 -3.43 7.85 -22.11
CA THR A 135 -3.95 8.48 -23.32
C THR A 135 -3.74 9.99 -23.23
N VAL A 136 -3.36 10.64 -24.31
CA VAL A 136 -3.28 12.10 -24.34
C VAL A 136 -4.71 12.66 -24.21
N PRO A 137 -5.00 13.54 -23.24
CA PRO A 137 -6.33 14.10 -23.10
C PRO A 137 -6.78 14.81 -24.39
N PRO A 138 -8.08 14.73 -24.76
CA PRO A 138 -8.56 15.20 -26.06
C PRO A 138 -8.43 16.72 -26.28
N TRP A 139 -8.24 17.49 -25.20
CA TRP A 139 -8.03 18.94 -25.27
C TRP A 139 -6.58 19.35 -25.52
N ILE A 140 -5.62 18.41 -25.44
CA ILE A 140 -4.23 18.69 -25.82
C ILE A 140 -4.10 18.54 -27.32
N LYS A 141 -3.84 19.66 -28.00
CA LYS A 141 -3.48 19.68 -29.42
C LYS A 141 -2.06 19.14 -29.58
N LYS A 142 -1.86 18.26 -30.56
CA LYS A 142 -0.51 17.80 -30.96
C LYS A 142 0.27 18.91 -31.65
#